data_AF-A0A7S4CG55-F1
#
_entry.id   AF-A0A7S4CG55-F1
#
_cell.length_a   1.000
_cell.length_b   1.000
_cell.length_c   1.000
_cell.angle_alpha   90.00
_cell.angle_beta   90.00
_cell.angle_gamma   90.00
#
_symmetry.space_group_name_H-M   'P 1'
#
loop_
_entity.id
_entity.type
_entity.pdbx_description
1 polymer ?
#
loop_
_entity_poly.entity_id
_entity_poly.type
_entity_poly.pdbx_seq_one_letter_code
_entity_poly.pdbx_strand_id
1 'polypeptide(L)'
;IFFSCLLCGPSARPRWTMEVTDAVNAAQEYADEIKKCTAEIEATLGKLDDEHDFARQKITEHFNKLALELDNRKKELLDDLAKLKEYKARRLGEQKTELAAALDTLHEAVMHVNHAVQDNHPEDAQHFVQQLEKVPRQQTPIPLVETTKFQYTLDSKGDVERLKEFGFLDFKPHVTGITFAHQSDFDTNGVLYWMGCNYGTKAYQNPADLGLVTVAASSCEYGQVNHAVAHDCAGGKHNTFMTQSAPGSWLTVYLGVQYVVCPTAYTLKNCVINPCHALANWEFQGSNNGTAWDTLKCHADDKMLLPARGSVHTWAIEGCTTFYNRFRILMTGPNQHTQPHAKFHYLMLSGMEIYGFVEKTPWMEPNPK
;
A
#
# COMPACT_ATOMS: atom_id res chain seq x y z
N ILE A 1 91.59 -35.21 -27.94
CA ILE A 1 92.70 -35.65 -27.05
C ILE A 1 92.07 -36.65 -26.08
N PHE A 2 91.97 -37.94 -26.47
CA PHE A 2 92.74 -39.09 -25.95
C PHE A 2 92.34 -39.41 -24.48
N PHE A 3 91.87 -40.61 -24.07
CA PHE A 3 92.27 -41.97 -24.45
C PHE A 3 91.16 -43.02 -24.12
N SER A 4 91.26 -44.15 -24.82
CA SER A 4 90.57 -45.45 -24.72
C SER A 4 90.92 -46.27 -23.46
N CYS A 5 89.99 -47.12 -22.98
CA CYS A 5 90.21 -48.53 -22.53
C CYS A 5 88.87 -49.17 -22.10
N LEU A 6 88.21 -50.03 -22.91
CA LEU A 6 88.31 -51.49 -23.03
C LEU A 6 87.89 -52.34 -21.80
N LEU A 7 86.78 -53.09 -22.00
CA LEU A 7 86.50 -54.50 -21.63
C LEU A 7 85.61 -54.88 -20.42
N CYS A 8 84.52 -55.59 -20.78
CA CYS A 8 83.86 -56.75 -20.14
C CYS A 8 82.78 -56.57 -19.03
N GLY A 9 81.56 -57.07 -19.31
CA GLY A 9 80.56 -57.52 -18.31
C GLY A 9 79.09 -57.24 -18.67
N PRO A 10 78.14 -58.19 -18.51
CA PRO A 10 76.84 -58.16 -19.18
C PRO A 10 75.80 -57.24 -18.52
N SER A 11 74.94 -56.65 -19.37
CA SER A 11 73.57 -56.20 -19.08
C SER A 11 73.36 -55.35 -17.82
N ALA A 12 73.88 -54.13 -17.81
CA ALA A 12 73.26 -53.05 -17.04
C ALA A 12 72.75 -52.01 -18.02
N ARG A 13 71.45 -52.02 -18.33
CA ARG A 13 70.83 -50.84 -18.95
C ARG A 13 71.13 -49.65 -18.04
N PRO A 14 71.56 -48.48 -18.56
CA PRO A 14 71.84 -47.34 -17.70
C PRO A 14 70.57 -47.04 -16.90
N ARG A 15 70.67 -46.92 -15.57
CA ARG A 15 69.53 -46.66 -14.65
C ARG A 15 68.64 -45.50 -15.14
N TRP A 16 69.27 -44.51 -15.78
CA TRP A 16 68.66 -43.37 -16.47
C TRP A 16 67.65 -43.74 -17.58
N THR A 17 67.83 -44.85 -18.29
CA THR A 17 66.92 -45.27 -19.39
C THR A 17 65.63 -45.92 -18.91
N MET A 18 65.64 -46.58 -17.74
CA MET A 18 64.41 -47.08 -17.10
C MET A 18 63.59 -45.92 -16.53
N GLU A 19 64.23 -45.00 -15.80
CA GLU A 19 63.57 -43.86 -15.17
C GLU A 19 62.90 -42.92 -16.18
N VAL A 20 63.49 -42.71 -17.36
CA VAL A 20 62.88 -41.90 -18.43
C VAL A 20 61.71 -42.63 -19.10
N THR A 21 61.79 -43.94 -19.29
CA THR A 21 60.69 -44.72 -19.90
C THR A 21 59.49 -44.79 -18.96
N ASP A 22 59.74 -44.98 -17.66
CA ASP A 22 58.70 -45.00 -16.63
C ASP A 22 58.05 -43.61 -16.49
N ALA A 23 58.83 -42.53 -16.58
CA ALA A 23 58.30 -41.17 -16.59
C ALA A 23 57.45 -40.86 -17.84
N VAL A 24 57.85 -41.35 -19.02
CA VAL A 24 57.06 -41.20 -20.26
C VAL A 24 55.76 -42.00 -20.18
N ASN A 25 55.79 -43.22 -19.65
CA ASN A 25 54.59 -44.03 -19.48
C ASN A 25 53.62 -43.40 -18.47
N ALA A 26 54.13 -42.90 -17.34
CA ALA A 26 53.31 -42.18 -16.36
C ALA A 26 52.71 -40.89 -16.94
N ALA A 27 53.46 -40.15 -17.75
CA ALA A 27 52.95 -38.96 -18.44
C ALA A 27 51.87 -39.32 -19.48
N GLN A 28 52.00 -40.47 -20.14
CA GLN A 28 51.03 -40.96 -21.12
C GLN A 28 49.73 -41.41 -20.42
N GLU A 29 49.82 -42.14 -19.32
CA GLU A 29 48.67 -42.53 -18.49
C GLU A 29 47.93 -41.27 -17.99
N TYR A 30 48.67 -40.29 -17.46
CA TYR A 30 48.08 -39.03 -17.01
C TYR A 30 47.42 -38.24 -18.15
N ALA A 31 48.00 -38.24 -19.35
CA ALA A 31 47.42 -37.61 -20.52
C ALA A 31 46.11 -38.29 -20.96
N ASP A 32 46.02 -39.61 -20.85
CA ASP A 32 44.82 -40.36 -21.22
C ASP A 32 43.71 -40.22 -20.15
N GLU A 33 44.07 -40.09 -18.87
CA GLU A 33 43.14 -39.69 -17.80
C GLU A 33 42.55 -38.29 -18.04
N ILE A 34 43.38 -37.31 -18.41
CA ILE A 34 42.91 -35.95 -18.73
C ILE A 34 41.93 -35.97 -19.92
N LYS A 35 42.22 -36.73 -20.98
CA LYS A 35 41.30 -36.84 -22.13
C LYS A 35 39.97 -37.43 -21.73
N LYS A 36 39.97 -38.47 -20.89
CA LYS A 36 38.75 -39.09 -20.38
C LYS A 36 37.92 -38.09 -19.56
N CYS A 37 38.54 -37.39 -18.63
CA CYS A 37 37.87 -36.34 -17.84
C CYS A 37 37.31 -35.22 -18.74
N THR A 38 38.03 -34.83 -19.79
CA THR A 38 37.58 -33.80 -20.73
C THR A 38 36.31 -34.25 -21.48
N ALA A 39 36.28 -35.48 -21.98
CA ALA A 39 35.10 -36.02 -22.67
C ALA A 39 33.88 -36.15 -21.74
N GLU A 40 34.10 -36.50 -20.46
CA GLU A 40 33.04 -36.57 -19.45
C GLU A 40 32.47 -35.17 -19.12
N ILE A 41 33.32 -34.15 -19.06
CA ILE A 41 32.90 -32.75 -18.89
C ILE A 41 32.08 -32.28 -20.09
N GLU A 42 32.53 -32.53 -21.33
CA GLU A 42 31.80 -32.14 -22.54
C GLU A 42 30.43 -32.82 -22.64
N ALA A 43 30.34 -34.12 -22.30
CA ALA A 43 29.06 -34.84 -22.27
C ALA A 43 28.11 -34.30 -21.19
N THR A 44 28.65 -33.82 -20.06
CA THR A 44 27.86 -33.22 -18.99
C THR A 44 27.36 -31.83 -19.36
N LEU A 45 28.20 -31.02 -20.01
CA LEU A 45 27.82 -29.70 -20.55
C LEU A 45 26.68 -29.81 -21.57
N GLY A 46 26.74 -30.78 -22.50
CA GLY A 46 25.66 -30.97 -23.47
C GLY A 46 24.31 -31.29 -22.83
N LYS A 47 24.29 -32.11 -21.76
CA LYS A 47 23.04 -32.41 -21.03
C LYS A 47 22.48 -31.19 -20.29
N LEU A 48 23.36 -30.36 -19.73
CA LEU A 48 22.97 -29.10 -19.09
C LEU A 48 22.35 -28.12 -20.09
N ASP A 49 22.91 -28.03 -21.30
CA ASP A 49 22.35 -27.19 -22.36
C ASP A 49 20.95 -27.67 -22.79
N ASP A 50 20.75 -28.98 -22.97
CA ASP A 50 19.45 -29.56 -23.31
C ASP A 50 18.39 -29.33 -22.21
N GLU A 51 18.77 -29.49 -20.93
CA GLU A 51 17.88 -29.24 -19.78
C GLU A 51 17.51 -27.75 -19.68
N HIS A 52 18.47 -26.86 -19.93
CA HIS A 52 18.25 -25.42 -19.92
C HIS A 52 17.31 -24.99 -21.06
N ASP A 53 17.49 -25.51 -22.27
CA ASP A 53 16.62 -25.22 -23.40
C ASP A 53 15.20 -25.76 -23.21
N PHE A 54 15.06 -26.97 -22.64
CA PHE A 54 13.75 -27.51 -22.28
C PHE A 54 13.04 -26.67 -21.21
N ALA A 55 13.75 -26.23 -20.17
CA ALA A 55 13.22 -25.34 -19.14
C ALA A 55 12.78 -23.99 -19.74
N ARG A 56 13.61 -23.41 -20.60
CA ARG A 56 13.31 -22.15 -21.31
C ARG A 56 12.06 -22.27 -22.17
N GLN A 57 11.88 -23.37 -22.89
CA GLN A 57 10.69 -23.60 -23.71
C GLN A 57 9.42 -23.68 -22.84
N LYS A 58 9.44 -24.47 -21.76
CA LYS A 58 8.29 -24.57 -20.84
C LYS A 58 7.92 -23.23 -20.21
N ILE A 59 8.91 -22.46 -19.78
CA ILE A 59 8.71 -21.12 -19.22
C ILE A 59 8.04 -20.22 -20.26
N THR A 60 8.55 -20.24 -21.49
CA THR A 60 8.00 -19.42 -22.60
C THR A 60 6.54 -19.79 -22.92
N GLU A 61 6.23 -21.08 -23.02
CA GLU A 61 4.86 -21.57 -23.25
C GLU A 61 3.91 -21.15 -22.12
N HIS A 62 4.38 -21.20 -20.87
CA HIS A 62 3.60 -20.79 -19.72
C HIS A 62 3.31 -19.27 -19.72
N PHE A 63 4.32 -18.44 -19.99
CA PHE A 63 4.13 -16.99 -20.10
C PHE A 63 3.17 -16.62 -21.24
N ASN A 64 3.24 -17.32 -22.37
CA ASN A 64 2.31 -17.10 -23.49
C ASN A 64 0.87 -17.44 -23.10
N LYS A 65 0.66 -18.53 -22.35
CA LYS A 65 -0.67 -18.89 -21.85
C LYS A 65 -1.21 -17.84 -20.86
N LEU A 66 -0.37 -17.38 -19.94
CA LEU A 66 -0.75 -16.35 -18.97
C LEU A 66 -1.10 -15.02 -19.65
N ALA A 67 -0.31 -14.61 -20.65
CA ALA A 67 -0.59 -13.41 -21.44
C ALA A 67 -1.96 -13.50 -22.13
N LEU A 68 -2.30 -14.67 -22.69
CA LEU A 68 -3.60 -14.91 -23.32
C LEU A 68 -4.76 -14.83 -22.32
N GLU A 69 -4.60 -15.41 -21.12
CA GLU A 69 -5.61 -15.35 -20.06
C GLU A 69 -5.83 -13.91 -19.57
N LEU A 70 -4.76 -13.13 -19.40
CA LEU A 70 -4.85 -11.71 -19.05
C LEU A 70 -5.56 -10.88 -20.12
N ASP A 71 -5.26 -11.11 -21.40
CA ASP A 71 -5.93 -10.43 -22.50
C ASP A 71 -7.43 -10.76 -22.57
N ASN A 72 -7.79 -12.04 -22.33
CA ASN A 72 -9.19 -12.44 -22.24
C ASN A 72 -9.91 -11.75 -21.08
N ARG A 73 -9.28 -11.72 -19.90
CA ARG A 73 -9.87 -11.06 -18.73
C ARG A 73 -10.02 -9.56 -18.93
N LYS A 74 -9.04 -8.91 -19.53
CA LYS A 74 -9.11 -7.49 -19.93
C LYS A 74 -10.31 -7.23 -20.85
N LYS A 75 -10.56 -8.12 -21.82
CA LYS A 75 -11.69 -8.00 -22.74
C LYS A 75 -13.04 -8.12 -22.03
N GLU A 76 -13.18 -9.07 -21.11
CA GLU A 76 -14.39 -9.20 -20.27
C GLU A 76 -14.66 -7.94 -19.45
N LEU A 77 -13.63 -7.39 -18.80
CA LEU A 77 -13.75 -6.16 -18.00
C LEU A 77 -14.19 -4.96 -18.84
N LEU A 78 -13.69 -4.85 -20.07
CA LEU A 78 -14.10 -3.78 -20.98
C LEU A 78 -15.57 -3.92 -21.42
N ASP A 79 -16.06 -5.15 -21.60
CA ASP A 79 -17.46 -5.41 -21.92
C ASP A 79 -18.40 -5.07 -20.74
N ASP A 80 -18.02 -5.48 -19.52
CA ASP A 80 -18.76 -5.14 -18.31
C ASP A 80 -18.82 -3.62 -18.07
N LEU A 81 -17.71 -2.91 -18.33
CA LEU A 81 -17.65 -1.45 -18.25
C LEU A 81 -18.60 -0.79 -19.26
N ALA A 82 -18.69 -1.32 -20.48
CA ALA A 82 -19.60 -0.81 -21.52
C ALA A 82 -21.07 -0.99 -21.10
N LYS A 83 -21.44 -2.19 -20.62
CA LYS A 83 -22.79 -2.48 -20.11
C LYS A 83 -23.16 -1.56 -18.94
N LEU A 84 -22.22 -1.31 -18.03
CA LEU A 84 -22.45 -0.40 -16.90
C LEU A 84 -22.70 1.04 -17.37
N LYS A 85 -21.93 1.52 -18.35
CA LYS A 85 -22.11 2.85 -18.92
C LYS A 85 -23.50 3.00 -19.55
N GLU A 86 -23.95 2.00 -20.29
CA GLU A 86 -25.29 1.98 -20.89
C GLU A 86 -26.39 1.97 -19.82
N TYR A 87 -26.26 1.13 -18.79
CA TYR A 87 -27.20 1.09 -17.67
C TYR A 87 -27.31 2.46 -16.97
N LYS A 88 -26.18 3.11 -16.69
CA LYS A 88 -26.16 4.44 -16.06
C LYS A 88 -26.81 5.50 -16.94
N ALA A 89 -26.54 5.49 -18.24
CA ALA A 89 -27.15 6.41 -19.19
C ALA A 89 -28.67 6.23 -19.27
N ARG A 90 -29.15 4.98 -19.32
CA ARG A 90 -30.59 4.67 -19.29
C ARG A 90 -31.25 5.18 -18.02
N ARG A 91 -30.66 4.90 -16.85
CA ARG A 91 -31.25 5.31 -15.57
C ARG A 91 -31.30 6.83 -15.41
N LEU A 92 -30.27 7.53 -15.87
CA LEU A 92 -30.26 9.00 -15.91
C LEU A 92 -31.34 9.56 -16.85
N GLY A 93 -31.58 8.89 -17.99
CA GLY A 93 -32.66 9.22 -18.91
C GLY A 93 -34.04 9.05 -18.28
N GLU A 94 -34.28 7.96 -17.54
CA GLU A 94 -35.52 7.72 -16.81
C GLU A 94 -35.77 8.81 -15.76
N GLN A 95 -34.75 9.14 -14.94
CA GLN A 95 -34.84 10.21 -13.95
C GLN A 95 -35.14 11.57 -14.56
N LYS A 96 -34.55 11.88 -15.72
CA LYS A 96 -34.83 13.13 -16.45
C LYS A 96 -36.29 13.20 -16.89
N THR A 97 -36.86 12.09 -17.36
CA THR A 97 -38.27 12.01 -17.77
C THR A 97 -39.22 12.13 -16.57
N GLU A 98 -38.91 11.44 -15.46
CA GLU A 98 -39.67 11.55 -14.20
C GLU A 98 -39.70 13.01 -13.69
N LEU A 99 -38.55 13.70 -13.73
CA LEU A 99 -38.45 15.10 -13.30
C LEU A 99 -39.22 16.05 -14.23
N ALA A 100 -39.18 15.81 -15.54
CA ALA A 100 -39.96 16.59 -16.50
C ALA A 100 -41.47 16.47 -16.26
N ALA A 101 -41.98 15.24 -16.03
CA ALA A 101 -43.39 15.02 -15.73
C ALA A 101 -43.82 15.69 -14.41
N ALA A 102 -42.96 15.69 -13.39
CA ALA A 102 -43.21 16.39 -12.13
C ALA A 102 -43.26 17.91 -12.32
N LEU A 103 -42.40 18.46 -13.19
CA LEU A 103 -42.39 19.88 -13.53
C LEU A 103 -43.66 20.30 -14.28
N ASP A 104 -44.13 19.50 -15.24
CA ASP A 104 -45.38 19.76 -15.96
C ASP A 104 -46.58 19.77 -15.01
N THR A 105 -46.66 18.80 -14.09
CA THR A 105 -47.68 18.74 -13.04
C THR A 105 -47.67 20.00 -12.16
N LEU A 106 -46.48 20.51 -11.81
CA LEU A 106 -46.35 21.73 -11.02
C LEU A 106 -46.81 22.96 -11.81
N HIS A 107 -46.45 23.06 -13.10
CA HIS A 107 -46.90 24.15 -13.96
C HIS A 107 -48.42 24.19 -14.11
N GLU A 108 -49.08 23.05 -14.32
CA GLU A 108 -50.53 22.95 -14.38
C GLU A 108 -51.17 23.44 -13.07
N ALA A 109 -50.65 22.98 -11.93
CA ALA A 109 -51.17 23.37 -10.63
C ALA A 109 -51.01 24.88 -10.36
N VAL A 110 -49.89 25.48 -10.75
CA VAL A 110 -49.66 26.94 -10.66
C VAL A 110 -50.65 27.70 -11.53
N MET A 111 -50.94 27.23 -12.75
CA MET A 111 -51.95 27.86 -13.61
C MET A 111 -53.34 27.82 -12.97
N HIS A 112 -53.75 26.68 -12.41
CA HIS A 112 -55.05 26.54 -11.75
C HIS A 112 -55.18 27.46 -10.52
N VAL A 113 -54.14 27.55 -9.69
CA VAL A 113 -54.12 28.47 -8.53
C VAL A 113 -54.22 29.93 -8.98
N ASN A 114 -53.47 30.32 -10.01
CA ASN A 114 -53.53 31.69 -10.55
C ASN A 114 -54.92 32.04 -11.09
N HIS A 115 -55.59 31.10 -11.77
CA HIS A 115 -56.95 31.31 -12.28
C HIS A 115 -57.98 31.45 -11.14
N ALA A 116 -57.91 30.59 -10.11
CA ALA A 116 -58.79 30.67 -8.94
C ALA A 116 -58.63 31.98 -8.15
N VAL A 117 -57.40 32.50 -8.08
CA VAL A 117 -57.10 33.82 -7.48
C VAL A 117 -57.67 34.96 -8.32
N GLN A 118 -57.59 34.88 -9.65
CA GLN A 118 -58.16 35.89 -10.56
C GLN A 118 -59.69 35.92 -10.52
N ASP A 119 -60.33 34.76 -10.37
CA ASP A 119 -61.79 34.62 -10.28
C ASP A 119 -62.35 34.91 -8.87
N ASN A 120 -61.49 35.30 -7.91
CA ASN A 120 -61.83 35.67 -6.54
C ASN A 120 -62.53 34.55 -5.72
N HIS A 121 -62.16 33.28 -5.96
CA HIS A 121 -62.64 32.09 -5.25
C HIS A 121 -61.49 31.44 -4.45
N PRO A 122 -61.16 31.95 -3.25
CA PRO A 122 -59.98 31.53 -2.48
C PRO A 122 -60.09 30.11 -1.89
N GLU A 123 -61.32 29.60 -1.72
CA GLU A 123 -61.59 28.23 -1.26
C GLU A 123 -61.03 27.18 -2.24
N ASP A 124 -61.15 27.43 -3.55
CA ASP A 124 -60.69 26.51 -4.60
C ASP A 124 -59.16 26.46 -4.67
N ALA A 125 -58.49 27.61 -4.47
CA ALA A 125 -57.04 27.68 -4.38
C ALA A 125 -56.50 26.86 -3.18
N GLN A 126 -57.18 26.88 -2.03
CA GLN A 126 -56.82 26.05 -0.88
C GLN A 126 -56.98 24.55 -1.16
N HIS A 127 -58.01 24.14 -1.90
CA HIS A 127 -58.20 22.75 -2.27
C HIS A 127 -57.05 22.24 -3.17
N PHE A 128 -56.59 23.05 -4.13
CA PHE A 128 -55.45 22.70 -4.98
C PHE A 128 -54.11 22.69 -4.25
N VAL A 129 -53.89 23.63 -3.31
CA VAL A 129 -52.70 23.61 -2.43
C VAL A 129 -52.66 22.32 -1.58
N GLN A 130 -53.80 21.86 -1.06
CA GLN A 130 -53.89 20.58 -0.35
C GLN A 130 -53.63 19.37 -1.26
N GLN A 131 -53.94 19.45 -2.56
CA GLN A 131 -53.57 18.40 -3.51
C GLN A 131 -52.07 18.42 -3.84
N LEU A 132 -51.46 19.61 -3.96
CA LEU A 132 -50.01 19.78 -4.12
C LEU A 132 -49.21 19.28 -2.92
N GLU A 133 -49.73 19.41 -1.70
CA GLU A 133 -49.12 18.83 -0.49
C GLU A 133 -49.13 17.30 -0.48
N LYS A 134 -50.02 16.67 -1.26
CA LYS A 134 -50.07 15.20 -1.45
C LYS A 134 -49.15 14.73 -2.58
N VAL A 135 -48.65 15.62 -3.44
CA VAL A 135 -47.61 15.28 -4.41
C VAL A 135 -46.35 14.93 -3.61
N PRO A 136 -45.79 13.71 -3.75
CA PRO A 136 -44.66 13.28 -2.95
C PRO A 136 -43.49 14.23 -3.18
N ARG A 137 -43.18 15.07 -2.19
CA ARG A 137 -41.92 15.82 -2.17
C ARG A 137 -40.83 14.78 -2.20
N GLN A 138 -39.92 14.82 -3.19
CA GLN A 138 -38.67 14.07 -3.11
C GLN A 138 -37.91 14.59 -1.87
N GLN A 139 -38.16 13.97 -0.72
CA GLN A 139 -37.53 14.30 0.57
C GLN A 139 -36.12 13.73 0.66
N THR A 140 -35.75 12.87 -0.27
CA THR A 140 -34.39 12.36 -0.45
C THR A 140 -33.79 12.98 -1.71
N PRO A 141 -32.55 13.51 -1.63
CA PRO A 141 -31.77 13.78 -2.84
C PRO A 141 -31.79 12.52 -3.71
N ILE A 142 -32.03 12.69 -5.01
CA ILE A 142 -31.83 11.60 -5.98
C ILE A 142 -30.44 11.03 -5.69
N PRO A 143 -30.30 9.73 -5.34
CA PRO A 143 -28.99 9.16 -5.13
C PRO A 143 -28.22 9.35 -6.43
N LEU A 144 -27.20 10.23 -6.42
CA LEU A 144 -26.15 10.17 -7.42
C LEU A 144 -25.72 8.73 -7.47
N VAL A 145 -25.82 8.09 -8.64
CA VAL A 145 -25.45 6.70 -8.84
C VAL A 145 -24.16 6.46 -8.08
N GLU A 146 -24.27 5.79 -6.93
CA GLU A 146 -23.11 5.46 -6.13
C GLU A 146 -22.15 4.78 -7.09
N THR A 147 -20.90 5.24 -7.10
CA THR A 147 -19.83 4.45 -7.70
C THR A 147 -19.82 3.14 -6.92
N THR A 148 -20.57 2.15 -7.40
CA THR A 148 -20.50 0.78 -6.94
C THR A 148 -19.03 0.42 -7.12
N LYS A 149 -18.28 0.44 -6.01
CA LYS A 149 -16.95 -0.14 -5.96
C LYS A 149 -17.17 -1.59 -6.36
N PHE A 150 -16.74 -1.97 -7.56
CA PHE A 150 -16.56 -3.37 -7.88
C PHE A 150 -15.48 -3.88 -6.93
N GLN A 151 -15.89 -4.42 -5.79
CA GLN A 151 -15.04 -5.29 -4.99
C GLN A 151 -14.83 -6.55 -5.84
N TYR A 152 -13.70 -6.61 -6.53
CA TYR A 152 -13.11 -7.89 -6.86
C TYR A 152 -12.60 -8.49 -5.55
N THR A 153 -13.44 -9.29 -4.89
CA THR A 153 -12.92 -10.32 -4.00
C THR A 153 -12.30 -11.38 -4.89
N LEU A 154 -10.99 -11.27 -5.11
CA LEU A 154 -10.17 -12.46 -5.31
C LEU A 154 -10.43 -13.34 -4.09
N ASP A 155 -10.86 -14.58 -4.30
CA ASP A 155 -10.84 -15.61 -3.27
C ASP A 155 -9.38 -15.77 -2.82
N SER A 156 -9.06 -15.09 -1.72
CA SER A 156 -7.70 -14.87 -1.25
C SER A 156 -7.06 -16.11 -0.63
N LYS A 157 -7.74 -17.27 -0.64
CA LYS A 157 -7.15 -18.52 -0.13
C LYS A 157 -6.85 -19.51 -1.25
N GLY A 158 -7.79 -19.74 -2.17
CA GLY A 158 -7.58 -20.70 -3.26
C GLY A 158 -6.52 -20.26 -4.27
N ASP A 159 -6.50 -18.97 -4.61
CA ASP A 159 -5.61 -18.46 -5.66
C ASP A 159 -4.20 -18.18 -5.13
N VAL A 160 -4.06 -17.79 -3.85
CA VAL A 160 -2.76 -17.57 -3.20
C VAL A 160 -2.02 -18.88 -2.95
N GLU A 161 -2.72 -19.97 -2.62
CA GLU A 161 -2.09 -21.30 -2.49
C GLU A 161 -1.67 -21.88 -3.83
N ARG A 162 -2.48 -21.73 -4.90
CA ARG A 162 -2.06 -22.11 -6.26
C ARG A 162 -0.81 -21.34 -6.71
N LEU A 163 -0.74 -20.04 -6.46
CA LEU A 163 0.43 -19.22 -6.81
C LEU A 163 1.71 -19.60 -6.05
N LYS A 164 1.59 -20.18 -4.84
CA LYS A 164 2.72 -20.70 -4.07
C LYS A 164 3.24 -22.04 -4.63
N GLU A 165 2.35 -22.92 -5.11
CA GLU A 165 2.73 -24.21 -5.70
C GLU A 165 3.48 -24.08 -7.04
N PHE A 166 3.30 -22.97 -7.77
CA PHE A 166 3.94 -22.75 -9.07
C PHE A 166 5.24 -21.93 -9.04
N GLY A 167 5.81 -21.65 -7.85
CA GLY A 167 7.09 -20.92 -7.73
C GLY A 167 7.07 -19.47 -8.22
N PHE A 168 5.88 -18.86 -8.35
CA PHE A 168 5.70 -17.51 -8.90
C PHE A 168 6.10 -16.36 -7.96
N LEU A 169 6.62 -16.66 -6.77
CA LEU A 169 7.08 -15.64 -5.81
C LEU A 169 8.53 -15.17 -6.02
N ASP A 170 9.25 -15.69 -7.02
CA ASP A 170 10.58 -15.16 -7.40
C ASP A 170 10.57 -14.30 -8.66
N PHE A 171 9.39 -13.89 -9.14
CA PHE A 171 9.32 -12.73 -10.04
C PHE A 171 9.61 -11.49 -9.18
N LYS A 172 10.88 -11.08 -9.06
CA LYS A 172 11.20 -9.75 -8.54
C LYS A 172 10.76 -8.73 -9.60
N PRO A 173 9.60 -8.06 -9.43
CA PRO A 173 9.37 -6.88 -10.27
C PRO A 173 10.53 -5.93 -9.99
N HIS A 174 10.87 -5.06 -10.93
CA HIS A 174 11.69 -3.90 -10.61
C HIS A 174 10.85 -2.99 -9.69
N VAL A 175 10.74 -3.38 -8.42
CA VAL A 175 10.04 -2.68 -7.36
C VAL A 175 10.97 -1.55 -6.96
N THR A 176 10.86 -0.42 -7.63
CA THR A 176 11.59 0.80 -7.30
C THR A 176 11.00 1.41 -6.02
N GLY A 177 11.33 0.83 -4.86
CA GLY A 177 10.86 1.32 -3.58
C GLY A 177 11.46 0.59 -2.38
N ILE A 178 11.07 1.02 -1.19
CA ILE A 178 11.59 0.54 0.09
C ILE A 178 10.44 0.01 0.93
N THR A 179 10.58 -1.21 1.47
CA THR A 179 9.59 -1.80 2.38
C THR A 179 9.96 -1.52 3.83
N PHE A 180 9.04 -0.92 4.55
CA PHE A 180 9.09 -0.64 5.98
C PHE A 180 8.12 -1.59 6.69
N ALA A 181 8.62 -2.77 7.07
CA ALA A 181 7.82 -3.79 7.73
C ALA A 181 7.87 -3.59 9.25
N HIS A 182 6.69 -3.51 9.86
CA HIS A 182 6.56 -3.52 11.32
C HIS A 182 7.13 -4.81 11.90
N GLN A 183 8.02 -4.68 12.88
CA GLN A 183 8.55 -5.80 13.67
C GLN A 183 8.07 -5.73 15.11
N SER A 184 7.99 -4.52 15.67
CA SER A 184 7.47 -4.26 17.01
C SER A 184 7.00 -2.82 17.14
N ASP A 185 6.15 -2.57 18.14
CA ASP A 185 5.56 -1.26 18.39
C ASP A 185 6.64 -0.17 18.53
N PHE A 186 6.59 0.82 17.63
CA PHE A 186 7.53 1.94 17.59
C PHE A 186 9.00 1.54 17.42
N ASP A 187 9.24 0.46 16.68
CA ASP A 187 10.58 0.11 16.20
C ASP A 187 11.18 1.18 15.28
N THR A 188 12.40 0.93 14.79
CA THR A 188 13.12 1.83 13.88
C THR A 188 12.86 1.51 12.39
N ASN A 189 11.84 0.70 12.08
CA ASN A 189 11.51 0.27 10.72
C ASN A 189 10.32 1.02 10.13
N GLY A 190 9.98 2.18 10.68
CA GLY A 190 8.89 3.03 10.21
C GLY A 190 9.33 4.10 9.21
N VAL A 191 8.37 4.59 8.42
CA VAL A 191 8.59 5.60 7.38
C VAL A 191 8.97 6.95 7.98
N LEU A 192 8.31 7.38 9.06
CA LEU A 192 8.58 8.65 9.72
C LEU A 192 9.93 8.61 10.44
N TYR A 193 10.29 7.48 11.07
CA TYR A 193 11.63 7.24 11.59
C TYR A 193 12.70 7.37 10.50
N TRP A 194 12.52 6.69 9.37
CA TRP A 194 13.45 6.74 8.24
C TRP A 194 13.63 8.17 7.71
N MET A 195 12.54 8.92 7.53
CA MET A 195 12.61 10.34 7.18
C MET A 195 13.34 11.16 8.25
N GLY A 196 13.06 10.91 9.53
CA GLY A 196 13.72 11.57 10.66
C GLY A 196 15.22 11.29 10.74
N CYS A 197 15.67 10.14 10.25
CA CYS A 197 17.09 9.80 10.06
C CYS A 197 17.68 10.38 8.76
N ASN A 198 17.03 11.40 8.17
CA ASN A 198 17.38 11.97 6.87
C ASN A 198 17.55 10.88 5.80
N TYR A 199 16.52 10.04 5.67
CA TYR A 199 16.49 8.90 4.74
C TYR A 199 17.54 7.82 5.03
N GLY A 200 17.87 7.62 6.32
CA GLY A 200 18.85 6.63 6.80
C GLY A 200 20.31 7.11 6.79
N THR A 201 20.57 8.39 6.53
CA THR A 201 21.93 8.94 6.43
C THR A 201 22.45 9.61 7.69
N LYS A 202 21.57 9.89 8.67
CA LYS A 202 21.88 10.60 9.91
C LYS A 202 21.19 9.96 11.12
N ALA A 203 21.63 10.35 12.31
CA ALA A 203 20.90 10.05 13.54
C ALA A 203 19.51 10.70 13.51
N TYR A 204 18.55 10.05 14.18
CA TYR A 204 17.16 10.48 14.21
C TYR A 204 17.01 11.91 14.77
N GLN A 205 16.23 12.72 14.05
CA GLN A 205 15.54 13.90 14.56
C GLN A 205 14.09 13.83 14.11
N ASN A 206 13.19 14.52 14.81
CA ASN A 206 11.79 14.53 14.42
C ASN A 206 11.63 15.02 12.97
N PRO A 207 11.02 14.23 12.06
CA PRO A 207 10.92 14.60 10.64
C PRO A 207 10.15 15.91 10.41
N ALA A 208 9.24 16.28 11.31
CA ALA A 208 8.53 17.54 11.24
C ALA A 208 9.43 18.74 11.58
N ASP A 209 10.34 18.58 12.55
CA ASP A 209 11.30 19.62 12.94
C ASP A 209 12.40 19.81 11.88
N LEU A 210 12.70 18.75 11.10
CA LEU A 210 13.56 18.82 9.92
C LEU A 210 12.87 19.44 8.69
N GLY A 211 11.55 19.68 8.73
CA GLY A 211 10.77 20.15 7.59
C GLY A 211 10.58 19.12 6.48
N LEU A 212 10.84 17.83 6.75
CA LEU A 212 10.67 16.73 5.80
C LEU A 212 9.22 16.26 5.71
N VAL A 213 8.46 16.43 6.79
CA VAL A 213 7.01 16.23 6.82
C VAL A 213 6.32 17.49 7.36
N THR A 214 5.10 17.75 6.90
CA THR A 214 4.25 18.80 7.47
C THR A 214 3.16 18.18 8.30
N VAL A 215 3.02 18.62 9.56
CA VAL A 215 1.95 18.17 10.44
C VAL A 215 1.00 19.33 10.70
N ALA A 216 -0.31 19.08 10.56
CA ALA A 216 -1.35 20.06 10.85
C ALA A 216 -2.48 19.41 11.64
N ALA A 217 -3.22 20.21 12.41
CA ALA A 217 -4.31 19.73 13.23
C ALA A 217 -5.50 20.70 13.23
N SER A 218 -6.66 20.23 13.67
CA SER A 218 -7.85 21.08 13.87
C SER A 218 -7.63 22.20 14.89
N SER A 219 -6.82 21.94 15.91
CA SER A 219 -6.41 22.90 16.94
C SER A 219 -5.16 22.39 17.67
N CYS A 220 -4.51 23.23 18.46
CA CYS A 220 -3.41 22.83 19.35
C CYS A 220 -3.56 23.60 20.66
N GLU A 221 -4.15 22.96 21.67
CA GLU A 221 -4.40 23.53 22.99
C GLU A 221 -3.18 23.38 23.91
N TYR A 222 -2.42 22.29 23.75
CA TYR A 222 -1.22 22.04 24.54
C TYR A 222 -0.11 21.38 23.71
N GLY A 223 1.13 21.77 24.01
CA GLY A 223 2.33 21.22 23.40
C GLY A 223 2.58 21.77 21.99
N GLN A 224 3.12 20.94 21.11
CA GLN A 224 3.39 21.32 19.71
C GLN A 224 2.92 20.21 18.78
N VAL A 225 2.35 20.59 17.63
CA VAL A 225 1.81 19.63 16.65
C VAL A 225 2.88 18.65 16.14
N ASN A 226 4.13 19.11 16.02
CA ASN A 226 5.26 18.29 15.60
C ASN A 226 5.53 17.12 16.56
N HIS A 227 5.19 17.25 17.84
CA HIS A 227 5.38 16.16 18.81
C HIS A 227 4.48 14.95 18.52
N ALA A 228 3.41 15.11 17.74
CA ALA A 228 2.52 14.01 17.38
C ALA A 228 3.19 12.92 16.52
N VAL A 229 4.30 13.25 15.83
CA VAL A 229 5.05 12.34 14.95
C VAL A 229 6.48 12.06 15.44
N ALA A 230 6.77 12.39 16.70
CA ALA A 230 8.07 12.12 17.30
C ALA A 230 8.23 10.62 17.62
N HIS A 231 9.43 10.07 17.39
CA HIS A 231 9.78 8.68 17.66
C HIS A 231 10.17 8.47 19.14
N ASP A 232 11.08 9.30 19.66
CA ASP A 232 11.51 9.19 21.05
C ASP A 232 10.72 10.07 22.02
N CYS A 233 10.45 9.48 23.19
CA CYS A 233 10.13 10.19 24.44
C CYS A 233 11.16 9.85 25.55
N ALA A 234 12.13 8.98 25.26
CA ALA A 234 13.08 8.46 26.23
C ALA A 234 14.19 9.50 26.49
N GLY A 235 13.91 10.46 27.37
CA GLY A 235 14.88 11.52 27.67
C GLY A 235 14.36 12.76 28.39
N GLY A 236 13.10 12.81 28.83
CA GLY A 236 12.66 13.79 29.82
C GLY A 236 12.16 15.14 29.28
N LYS A 237 11.80 15.25 27.99
CA LYS A 237 10.97 16.37 27.53
C LYS A 237 9.60 15.88 27.06
N HIS A 238 8.59 16.61 27.51
CA HIS A 238 7.17 16.33 27.36
C HIS A 238 6.69 16.53 25.91
N ASN A 239 7.11 15.64 25.00
CA ASN A 239 6.69 15.66 23.61
C ASN A 239 5.25 15.14 23.49
N THR A 240 4.30 16.04 23.71
CA THR A 240 2.87 15.78 23.55
C THR A 240 2.28 16.84 22.64
N PHE A 241 1.32 16.41 21.85
CA PHE A 241 0.35 17.24 21.15
C PHE A 241 -1.03 16.98 21.74
N MET A 242 -1.86 18.04 21.87
CA MET A 242 -3.25 17.93 22.29
C MET A 242 -4.11 18.99 21.61
N THR A 243 -5.24 18.58 21.03
CA THR A 243 -6.28 19.49 20.52
C THR A 243 -7.13 20.07 21.65
N GLN A 244 -8.01 21.02 21.33
CA GLN A 244 -9.19 21.26 22.14
C GLN A 244 -10.10 20.03 22.15
N SER A 245 -10.93 19.86 23.19
CA SER A 245 -11.94 18.80 23.23
C SER A 245 -13.12 19.19 22.35
N ALA A 246 -13.01 18.91 21.05
CA ALA A 246 -14.05 19.17 20.07
C ALA A 246 -14.34 17.90 19.23
N PRO A 247 -15.62 17.56 18.99
CA PRO A 247 -15.97 16.51 18.04
C PRO A 247 -15.34 16.75 16.67
N GLY A 248 -14.90 15.69 15.99
CA GLY A 248 -14.26 15.81 14.68
C GLY A 248 -12.84 16.38 14.71
N SER A 249 -12.19 16.41 15.88
CA SER A 249 -10.77 16.79 15.96
C SER A 249 -9.91 15.88 15.07
N TRP A 250 -8.91 16.48 14.41
CA TRP A 250 -8.09 15.76 13.44
C TRP A 250 -6.63 16.18 13.49
N LEU A 251 -5.76 15.28 13.05
CA LEU A 251 -4.34 15.48 12.80
C LEU A 251 -4.01 14.94 11.41
N THR A 252 -3.29 15.70 10.61
CA THR A 252 -2.79 15.30 9.29
C THR A 252 -1.28 15.31 9.26
N VAL A 253 -0.70 14.34 8.55
CA VAL A 253 0.72 14.24 8.24
C VAL A 253 0.87 14.24 6.72
N TYR A 254 1.65 15.16 6.20
CA TYR A 254 1.99 15.26 4.79
C TYR A 254 3.47 14.93 4.59
N LEU A 255 3.76 13.91 3.79
CA LEU A 255 5.10 13.38 3.56
C LEU A 255 5.89 14.14 2.49
N GLY A 256 5.33 15.23 1.96
CA GLY A 256 5.90 15.96 0.83
C GLY A 256 5.49 15.35 -0.53
N VAL A 257 6.03 15.94 -1.59
CA VAL A 257 5.74 15.54 -2.98
C VAL A 257 6.60 14.39 -3.48
N GLN A 258 7.71 14.10 -2.81
CA GLN A 258 8.74 13.18 -3.30
C GLN A 258 8.42 11.71 -3.07
N TYR A 259 7.61 11.41 -2.06
CA TYR A 259 7.35 10.04 -1.63
C TYR A 259 5.86 9.80 -1.47
N VAL A 260 5.46 8.58 -1.81
CA VAL A 260 4.13 8.04 -1.56
C VAL A 260 4.27 6.68 -0.89
N VAL A 261 3.29 6.31 -0.07
CA VAL A 261 3.32 5.09 0.74
C VAL A 261 2.06 4.30 0.51
N CYS A 262 2.20 3.02 0.20
CA CYS A 262 1.13 2.04 0.32
C CYS A 262 1.20 1.44 1.73
N PRO A 263 0.38 1.93 2.69
CA PRO A 263 0.55 1.60 4.09
C PRO A 263 0.09 0.17 4.39
N THR A 264 0.83 -0.53 5.25
CA THR A 264 0.51 -1.88 5.72
C THR A 264 0.19 -1.90 7.21
N ALA A 265 0.67 -0.91 7.97
CA ALA A 265 0.34 -0.73 9.36
C ALA A 265 0.60 0.72 9.78
N TYR A 266 0.07 1.10 10.94
CA TYR A 266 0.42 2.36 11.60
C TYR A 266 0.43 2.15 13.11
N THR A 267 1.27 2.91 13.80
CA THR A 267 1.39 2.89 15.25
C THR A 267 1.01 4.24 15.81
N LEU A 268 0.29 4.24 16.93
CA LEU A 268 0.04 5.44 17.72
C LEU A 268 0.61 5.26 19.12
N LYS A 269 1.07 6.37 19.69
CA LYS A 269 1.52 6.46 21.08
C LYS A 269 0.66 7.46 21.82
N ASN A 270 -0.03 6.98 22.85
CA ASN A 270 -0.85 7.79 23.74
C ASN A 270 0.01 8.84 24.47
N CYS A 271 -0.65 9.90 24.93
CA CYS A 271 -0.03 11.00 25.65
C CYS A 271 0.77 10.51 26.86
N VAL A 272 1.96 11.10 27.04
CA VAL A 272 2.78 10.84 28.23
C VAL A 272 2.37 11.72 29.42
N ILE A 273 1.79 12.90 29.24
CA ILE A 273 1.50 13.85 30.33
C ILE A 273 0.17 13.55 31.00
N ASN A 274 -0.89 13.45 30.20
CA ASN A 274 -2.25 13.22 30.65
C ASN A 274 -2.85 12.00 29.91
N PRO A 275 -2.49 10.77 30.33
CA PRO A 275 -2.81 9.56 29.57
C PRO A 275 -4.25 9.10 29.69
N CYS A 276 -5.08 9.74 30.54
CA CYS A 276 -6.43 9.26 30.81
C CYS A 276 -7.38 9.38 29.62
N HIS A 277 -7.01 10.11 28.55
CA HIS A 277 -7.82 10.30 27.34
C HIS A 277 -7.28 9.49 26.16
N ALA A 278 -7.26 8.16 26.27
CA ALA A 278 -6.80 7.31 25.17
C ALA A 278 -7.79 7.30 24.00
N LEU A 279 -7.27 7.41 22.77
CA LEU A 279 -8.08 7.41 21.56
C LEU A 279 -8.85 6.08 21.44
N ALA A 280 -10.16 6.16 21.20
CA ALA A 280 -11.04 4.98 21.11
C ALA A 280 -11.93 4.97 19.85
N ASN A 281 -12.29 6.14 19.33
CA ASN A 281 -13.17 6.28 18.17
C ASN A 281 -12.54 7.21 17.14
N TRP A 282 -11.98 6.63 16.06
CA TRP A 282 -11.34 7.38 15.00
C TRP A 282 -11.28 6.63 13.68
N GLU A 283 -10.96 7.35 12.62
CA GLU A 283 -10.57 6.79 11.33
C GLU A 283 -9.11 7.14 11.03
N PHE A 284 -8.36 6.15 10.55
CA PHE A 284 -7.09 6.37 9.87
C PHE A 284 -7.35 6.44 8.37
N GLN A 285 -6.94 7.54 7.75
CA GLN A 285 -7.29 7.87 6.36
C GLN A 285 -6.06 8.25 5.54
N GLY A 286 -6.10 7.97 4.24
CA GLY A 286 -5.08 8.34 3.25
C GLY A 286 -5.61 9.37 2.25
N SER A 287 -4.73 10.22 1.72
CA SER A 287 -5.07 11.15 0.62
C SER A 287 -3.85 11.47 -0.26
N ASN A 288 -4.11 11.85 -1.51
CA ASN A 288 -3.11 12.37 -2.45
C ASN A 288 -3.27 13.87 -2.76
N ASN A 289 -4.42 14.47 -2.43
CA ASN A 289 -4.74 15.86 -2.75
C ASN A 289 -5.11 16.70 -1.52
N GLY A 290 -5.31 16.07 -0.35
CA GLY A 290 -5.69 16.72 0.90
C GLY A 290 -7.18 17.10 1.01
N THR A 291 -7.99 16.86 -0.03
CA THR A 291 -9.43 17.18 -0.06
C THR A 291 -10.30 15.92 -0.09
N ALA A 292 -9.92 14.91 -0.87
CA ALA A 292 -10.55 13.59 -0.87
C ALA A 292 -9.73 12.63 0.00
N TRP A 293 -10.40 11.95 0.93
CA TRP A 293 -9.75 11.07 1.90
C TRP A 293 -10.39 9.68 1.86
N ASP A 294 -9.56 8.66 1.72
CA ASP A 294 -9.96 7.26 1.77
C ASP A 294 -9.78 6.71 3.19
N THR A 295 -10.83 6.09 3.73
CA THR A 295 -10.75 5.42 5.04
C THR A 295 -9.99 4.11 4.90
N LEU A 296 -8.80 4.05 5.51
CA LEU A 296 -7.92 2.88 5.52
C LEU A 296 -8.21 1.96 6.69
N LYS A 297 -8.62 2.53 7.83
CA LYS A 297 -9.06 1.77 9.01
C LYS A 297 -10.05 2.59 9.82
N CYS A 298 -11.10 1.92 10.32
CA CYS A 298 -12.11 2.51 11.20
C CYS A 298 -12.05 1.85 12.57
N HIS A 299 -12.15 2.66 13.62
CA HIS A 299 -12.10 2.26 15.02
C HIS A 299 -13.35 2.76 15.73
N ALA A 300 -14.10 1.83 16.31
CA ALA A 300 -15.26 2.10 17.14
C ALA A 300 -15.05 1.41 18.49
N ASP A 301 -14.97 2.20 19.55
CA ASP A 301 -14.68 1.78 20.91
C ASP A 301 -13.42 0.90 21.05
N ASP A 302 -12.37 1.18 20.28
CA ASP A 302 -11.09 0.46 20.32
C ASP A 302 -10.41 0.66 21.69
N LYS A 303 -9.89 -0.44 22.25
CA LYS A 303 -9.30 -0.52 23.60
C LYS A 303 -7.81 -0.85 23.60
N MET A 304 -7.18 -0.91 22.42
CA MET A 304 -5.79 -1.31 22.31
C MET A 304 -4.83 -0.24 22.84
N LEU A 305 -5.18 1.05 22.69
CA LEU A 305 -4.51 2.11 23.42
C LEU A 305 -5.08 2.19 24.84
N LEU A 306 -4.25 1.80 25.80
CA LEU A 306 -4.61 1.90 27.20
C LEU A 306 -4.55 3.37 27.66
N PRO A 307 -5.40 3.77 28.63
CA PRO A 307 -5.33 5.07 29.30
C PRO A 307 -4.14 5.12 30.28
N ALA A 308 -2.96 4.79 29.77
CA ALA A 308 -1.70 4.66 30.47
C ALA A 308 -0.62 5.48 29.76
N ARG A 309 0.33 5.99 30.55
CA ARG A 309 1.41 6.87 30.09
C ARG A 309 2.17 6.23 28.94
N GLY A 310 2.11 6.87 27.76
CA GLY A 310 2.87 6.43 26.60
C GLY A 310 2.45 5.05 26.08
N SER A 311 1.22 4.60 26.34
CA SER A 311 0.70 3.35 25.75
C SER A 311 0.90 3.38 24.24
N VAL A 312 1.45 2.31 23.67
CA VAL A 312 1.69 2.17 22.23
C VAL A 312 0.86 1.02 21.72
N HIS A 313 0.33 1.16 20.51
CA HIS A 313 -0.22 0.02 19.78
C HIS A 313 -0.09 0.23 18.27
N THR A 314 0.11 -0.87 17.55
CA THR A 314 0.16 -0.91 16.09
C THR A 314 -1.04 -1.63 15.53
N TRP A 315 -1.69 -1.04 14.53
CA TRP A 315 -2.77 -1.69 13.80
C TRP A 315 -2.36 -1.99 12.36
N ALA A 316 -2.64 -3.22 11.93
CA ALA A 316 -2.51 -3.62 10.54
C ALA A 316 -3.59 -2.96 9.65
N ILE A 317 -3.19 -2.61 8.43
CA ILE A 317 -4.03 -2.12 7.34
C ILE A 317 -4.07 -3.21 6.27
N GLU A 318 -5.19 -3.90 6.18
CA GLU A 318 -5.36 -5.04 5.29
C GLU A 318 -5.82 -4.60 3.90
N GLY A 319 -5.26 -5.20 2.85
CA GLY A 319 -5.74 -5.02 1.48
C GLY A 319 -5.53 -3.64 0.87
N CYS A 320 -4.72 -2.77 1.48
CA CYS A 320 -4.37 -1.49 0.85
C CYS A 320 -3.45 -1.73 -0.36
N THR A 321 -3.88 -1.22 -1.52
CA THR A 321 -3.13 -1.28 -2.79
C THR A 321 -2.86 0.11 -3.36
N THR A 322 -3.31 1.16 -2.68
CA THR A 322 -3.19 2.55 -3.11
C THR A 322 -2.07 3.24 -2.34
N PHE A 323 -1.30 4.06 -3.05
CA PHE A 323 -0.25 4.88 -2.47
C PHE A 323 -0.77 6.27 -2.10
N TYR A 324 -0.35 6.78 -0.95
CA TYR A 324 -0.75 8.08 -0.40
C TYR A 324 0.46 8.89 0.05
N ASN A 325 0.41 10.22 -0.09
CA ASN A 325 1.40 11.13 0.49
C ASN A 325 0.87 11.89 1.71
N ARG A 326 -0.42 11.76 2.05
CA ARG A 326 -1.05 12.36 3.22
C ARG A 326 -1.78 11.31 4.03
N PHE A 327 -1.69 11.43 5.34
CA PHE A 327 -2.38 10.58 6.30
C PHE A 327 -3.12 11.43 7.31
N ARG A 328 -4.28 10.96 7.78
CA ARG A 328 -5.11 11.66 8.77
C ARG A 328 -5.62 10.72 9.84
N ILE A 329 -5.55 11.17 11.08
CA ILE A 329 -6.38 10.67 12.17
C ILE A 329 -7.56 11.63 12.30
N LEU A 330 -8.78 11.11 12.14
CA LEU A 330 -10.02 11.85 12.31
C LEU A 330 -10.84 11.23 13.44
N MET A 331 -11.08 11.98 14.52
CA MET A 331 -11.94 11.51 15.60
C MET A 331 -13.38 11.39 15.15
N THR A 332 -13.99 10.23 15.39
CA THR A 332 -15.39 9.95 15.07
C THR A 332 -16.28 9.84 16.32
N GLY A 333 -15.67 9.84 17.50
CA GLY A 333 -16.38 9.75 18.77
C GLY A 333 -15.51 10.18 19.96
N PRO A 334 -16.00 9.97 21.20
CA PRO A 334 -15.26 10.29 22.41
C PRO A 334 -14.12 9.27 22.66
N ASN A 335 -13.14 9.69 23.45
CA ASN A 335 -12.04 8.84 23.89
C ASN A 335 -12.46 7.84 24.97
N GLN A 336 -11.65 6.80 25.14
CA GLN A 336 -11.65 6.03 26.36
C GLN A 336 -11.15 6.91 27.50
N HIS A 337 -11.85 6.85 28.63
CA HIS A 337 -11.50 7.59 29.83
C HIS A 337 -11.55 6.70 31.07
N THR A 338 -10.70 6.99 32.06
CA THR A 338 -10.69 6.26 33.33
C THR A 338 -11.94 6.52 34.18
N GLN A 339 -12.66 7.61 33.90
CA GLN A 339 -13.97 7.89 34.51
C GLN A 339 -15.11 7.41 33.58
N PRO A 340 -15.97 6.49 34.03
CA PRO A 340 -16.92 5.74 33.18
C PRO A 340 -18.08 6.54 32.54
N HIS A 341 -18.16 7.85 32.78
CA HIS A 341 -19.23 8.71 32.23
C HIS A 341 -18.73 9.96 31.50
N ALA A 342 -17.41 10.18 31.47
CA ALA A 342 -16.85 11.37 30.86
C ALA A 342 -16.66 11.16 29.35
N LYS A 343 -17.22 12.04 28.53
CA LYS A 343 -17.08 12.02 27.07
C LYS A 343 -16.19 13.17 26.65
N PHE A 344 -14.93 12.87 26.35
CA PHE A 344 -13.94 13.84 25.91
C PHE A 344 -13.51 13.58 24.47
N HIS A 345 -13.21 14.65 23.74
CA HIS A 345 -12.80 14.60 22.34
C HIS A 345 -11.41 15.21 22.13
N TYR A 346 -10.50 15.00 23.07
CA TYR A 346 -9.11 15.44 22.94
C TYR A 346 -8.34 14.49 22.01
N LEU A 347 -7.87 14.94 20.86
CA LEU A 347 -6.88 14.16 20.11
C LEU A 347 -5.52 14.42 20.73
N MET A 348 -4.97 13.40 21.40
CA MET A 348 -3.71 13.49 22.13
C MET A 348 -2.75 12.41 21.66
N LEU A 349 -1.58 12.82 21.16
CA LEU A 349 -0.56 11.91 20.67
C LEU A 349 0.82 12.37 21.15
N SER A 350 1.66 11.38 21.48
CA SER A 350 3.08 11.56 21.77
C SER A 350 3.97 10.82 20.78
N GLY A 351 3.38 10.39 19.67
CA GLY A 351 4.07 9.67 18.61
C GLY A 351 3.09 9.00 17.66
N MET A 352 3.50 8.93 16.41
CA MET A 352 2.81 8.26 15.32
C MET A 352 3.88 7.70 14.40
N GLU A 353 3.64 6.51 13.87
CA GLU A 353 4.50 5.87 12.89
C GLU A 353 3.67 5.20 11.80
N ILE A 354 4.20 5.13 10.57
CA ILE A 354 3.57 4.51 9.41
C ILE A 354 4.51 3.46 8.85
N TYR A 355 3.95 2.31 8.49
CA TYR A 355 4.65 1.19 7.89
C TYR A 355 4.05 0.88 6.53
N GLY A 356 4.84 0.34 5.63
CA GLY A 356 4.37 -0.04 4.30
C GLY A 356 5.44 0.09 3.24
N PHE A 357 4.99 0.08 2.00
CA PHE A 357 5.87 0.13 0.85
C PHE A 357 5.94 1.57 0.32
N VAL A 358 7.16 2.11 0.20
CA VAL A 358 7.43 3.50 -0.16
C VAL A 358 8.01 3.55 -1.57
N GLU A 359 7.41 4.40 -2.41
CA GLU A 359 7.93 4.72 -3.74
C GLU A 359 8.28 6.20 -3.85
N LYS A 360 9.29 6.51 -4.66
CA LYS A 360 9.56 7.87 -5.09
C LYS A 360 8.56 8.25 -6.18
N THR A 361 7.98 9.44 -6.10
CA THR A 361 7.03 9.88 -7.12
C THR A 361 7.73 10.05 -8.48
N PRO A 362 7.15 9.54 -9.59
CA PRO A 362 7.79 9.57 -10.91
C PRO A 362 8.06 10.97 -11.47
N TRP A 363 7.44 12.01 -10.91
CA TRP A 363 7.36 13.35 -11.52
C TRP A 363 8.55 14.26 -11.20
N MET A 364 9.56 13.79 -10.48
CA MET A 364 10.78 14.57 -10.18
C MET A 364 12.05 13.73 -10.28
N GLU A 365 12.29 13.15 -11.45
CA GLU A 365 13.66 13.03 -11.93
C GLU A 365 14.11 14.45 -12.33
N PRO A 366 15.13 15.05 -11.69
CA PRO A 366 15.73 16.26 -12.24
C PRO A 366 16.23 15.89 -13.63
N ASN A 367 15.74 16.62 -14.63
CA ASN A 367 16.18 16.51 -16.02
C ASN A 367 17.72 16.34 -16.03
N PRO A 368 18.27 15.23 -16.54
CA PRO A 368 19.71 15.06 -16.60
C PRO A 368 20.27 16.26 -17.37
N LYS A 369 21.13 17.04 -16.70
CA LYS A 369 21.84 18.14 -17.33
C LYS A 369 22.89 17.63 -18.30
#